data_AF-A0A9W3BS35-F1
#
_entry.id   AF-A0A9W3BS35-F1
#
_cell.length_a   1.000
_cell.length_b   1.000
_cell.length_c   1.000
_cell.angle_alpha   90.00
_cell.angle_beta   90.00
_cell.angle_gamma   90.00
#
_symmetry.space_group_name_H-M   'P 1'
#
loop_
_entity.id
_entity.type
_entity.pdbx_description
1 polymer ?
#
loop_
_entity_poly.entity_id
_entity_poly.type
_entity_poly.pdbx_seq_one_letter_code
_entity_poly.pdbx_strand_id
1 'polypeptide(L)'
;MGQDYSYSQPSSSSNSVDITSLIEAEAQLYADEAESSHFNAEPLQYQPQPECDDGIPTTCYCGAEPVVGYSTTRKDPYRRYFTCNNAEDSDCHVWKWWDVAVIEEMRDFQRELRQLKGELNKSEQKVLILEKTVSEFSKKKPGVKLMVSTLVLIGLVLLILLGILGKASKDSGGPRLFL
;
A
#
# COMPACT_ATOMS: atom_id res chain seq x y z
N MET A 1 -13.62 59.87 26.51
CA MET A 1 -12.65 59.48 27.56
C MET A 1 -11.50 58.77 26.86
N GLY A 2 -10.47 59.52 26.44
CA GLY A 2 -9.27 58.94 25.82
C GLY A 2 -8.16 59.03 26.84
N GLN A 3 -7.56 57.89 27.23
CA GLN A 3 -6.39 57.89 28.08
C GLN A 3 -5.15 57.99 27.20
N ASP A 4 -4.42 59.06 27.43
CA ASP A 4 -3.11 59.40 26.92
C ASP A 4 -2.07 58.53 27.63
N TYR A 5 -1.68 57.45 26.98
CA TYR A 5 -0.64 56.55 27.45
C TYR A 5 0.74 57.19 27.22
N SER A 6 1.28 57.82 28.25
CA SER A 6 2.67 58.28 28.28
C SER A 6 3.58 57.12 28.68
N TYR A 7 4.35 56.59 27.72
CA TYR A 7 5.30 55.51 27.96
C TYR A 7 6.66 56.10 28.39
N SER A 8 6.93 56.07 29.69
CA SER A 8 8.27 56.36 30.21
C SER A 8 9.16 55.13 30.02
N GLN A 9 10.03 55.16 29.00
CA GLN A 9 11.09 54.17 28.86
C GLN A 9 12.00 54.24 30.10
N PRO A 10 12.25 53.13 30.82
CA PRO A 10 13.29 53.10 31.83
C PRO A 10 14.64 53.31 31.12
N SER A 11 15.35 54.36 31.52
CA SER A 11 16.72 54.63 31.07
C SER A 11 17.58 53.41 31.38
N SER A 12 18.22 52.86 30.35
CA SER A 12 19.13 51.72 30.45
C SER A 12 20.20 51.98 31.52
N SER A 13 20.05 51.35 32.69
CA SER A 13 21.12 51.32 33.67
C SER A 13 22.25 50.44 33.14
N SER A 14 23.47 50.97 33.19
CA SER A 14 24.72 50.40 32.70
C SER A 14 25.16 49.11 33.42
N ASN A 15 24.37 48.04 33.32
CA ASN A 15 24.89 46.69 33.38
C ASN A 15 24.98 46.24 31.93
N SER A 16 26.15 46.47 31.30
CA SER A 16 26.47 45.86 30.03
C SER A 16 26.37 44.35 30.23
N VAL A 17 25.22 43.77 29.88
CA VAL A 17 25.13 42.33 29.67
C VAL A 17 26.25 42.00 28.71
N ASP A 18 27.24 41.26 29.19
CA ASP A 18 28.41 40.95 28.41
C ASP A 18 27.96 40.00 27.30
N ILE A 19 27.64 40.58 26.15
CA ILE A 19 27.11 39.87 24.98
C ILE A 19 28.08 38.75 24.59
N THR A 20 29.37 38.93 24.88
CA THR A 20 30.43 37.94 24.74
C THR A 20 30.14 36.68 25.55
N SER A 21 29.80 36.82 26.83
CA SER A 21 29.46 35.68 27.70
C SER A 21 28.21 34.92 27.26
N LEU A 22 27.23 35.62 26.67
CA LEU A 22 26.01 35.00 26.15
C LEU A 22 26.27 34.22 24.85
N ILE A 23 27.07 34.80 23.94
CA ILE A 23 27.50 34.13 22.70
C ILE A 23 28.40 32.94 23.02
N GLU A 24 29.25 33.05 24.03
CA GLU A 24 30.12 31.95 24.48
C GLU A 24 29.30 30.79 25.07
N ALA A 25 28.26 31.09 25.87
CA ALA A 25 27.33 30.07 26.37
C ALA A 25 26.54 29.40 25.24
N GLU A 26 26.14 30.15 24.21
CA GLU A 26 25.44 29.60 23.04
C GLU A 26 26.36 28.72 22.18
N ALA A 27 27.61 29.14 21.98
CA ALA A 27 28.63 28.36 21.28
C ALA A 27 28.99 27.06 22.02
N GLN A 28 29.01 27.08 23.35
CA GLN A 28 29.19 25.88 24.18
C GLN A 28 28.02 24.89 24.02
N LEU A 29 26.79 25.39 23.92
CA LEU A 29 25.60 24.57 23.64
C LEU A 29 25.67 23.86 22.28
N TYR A 30 26.09 24.58 21.23
CA TYR A 30 26.28 23.96 19.90
C TYR A 30 27.46 22.97 19.86
N ALA A 31 28.50 23.19 20.67
CA ALA A 31 29.62 22.26 20.80
C ALA A 31 29.22 20.96 21.53
N ASP A 32 28.40 21.07 22.58
CA ASP A 32 27.86 19.92 23.32
C ASP A 32 26.86 19.11 22.47
N GLU A 33 26.09 19.76 21.59
CA GLU A 33 25.23 19.07 20.62
C GLU A 33 26.05 18.26 19.58
N ALA A 34 27.22 18.77 19.19
CA ALA A 34 28.15 18.05 18.32
C ALA A 34 28.81 16.85 19.01
N GLU A 35 29.06 16.91 20.32
CA GLU A 35 29.56 15.77 21.11
C GLU A 35 28.45 14.79 21.53
N SER A 36 27.19 15.24 21.64
CA SER A 36 26.00 14.39 21.85
C SER A 36 25.74 13.44 20.67
N SER A 37 26.30 13.74 19.49
CA SER A 37 26.34 12.80 18.36
C SER A 37 27.17 11.53 18.64
N HIS A 38 27.90 11.46 19.75
CA HIS A 38 28.57 10.25 20.22
C HIS A 38 27.66 9.30 21.05
N PHE A 39 26.40 9.69 21.29
CA PHE A 39 25.28 8.82 21.67
C PHE A 39 24.23 8.76 20.56
N ASN A 40 24.66 8.78 19.30
CA ASN A 40 23.91 8.05 18.29
C ASN A 40 23.86 6.60 18.77
N ALA A 41 22.77 6.22 19.44
CA ALA A 41 22.45 4.82 19.65
C ALA A 41 22.65 4.16 18.28
N GLU A 42 23.53 3.16 18.22
CA GLU A 42 23.63 2.30 17.03
C GLU A 42 22.20 2.01 16.55
N PRO A 43 21.94 1.98 15.23
CA PRO A 43 20.66 1.46 14.78
C PRO A 43 20.58 0.06 15.37
N LEU A 44 19.75 -0.10 16.40
CA LEU A 44 19.56 -1.37 17.06
C LEU A 44 19.04 -2.31 15.97
N GLN A 45 19.95 -3.07 15.36
CA GLN A 45 19.59 -4.23 14.58
C GLN A 45 19.04 -5.21 15.60
N TYR A 46 17.75 -5.07 15.85
CA TYR A 46 17.02 -6.00 16.69
C TYR A 46 17.16 -7.35 16.01
N GLN A 47 17.89 -8.27 16.63
CA GLN A 47 17.74 -9.68 16.28
C GLN A 47 16.24 -9.98 16.42
N PRO A 48 15.59 -10.63 15.43
CA PRO A 48 14.20 -11.04 15.57
C PRO A 48 14.09 -11.82 16.87
N GLN A 49 13.44 -11.25 17.87
CA GLN A 49 13.12 -11.98 19.08
C GLN A 49 12.21 -13.14 18.62
N PRO A 50 12.37 -14.35 19.20
CA PRO A 50 11.44 -15.45 18.93
C PRO A 50 10.03 -14.92 19.20
N GLU A 51 9.17 -14.98 18.19
CA GLU A 51 7.79 -14.46 18.11
C GLU A 51 7.16 -14.36 19.51
N CYS A 52 7.41 -13.24 20.19
CA CYS A 52 6.57 -12.85 21.29
C CYS A 52 5.29 -12.34 20.63
N ASP A 53 4.14 -12.51 21.28
CA ASP A 53 2.83 -12.08 20.75
C ASP A 53 2.89 -10.59 20.32
N ASP A 54 3.25 -10.34 19.06
CA ASP A 54 3.33 -9.03 18.44
C ASP A 54 1.89 -8.54 18.23
N GLY A 55 1.66 -7.25 18.46
CA GLY A 55 0.33 -6.67 18.38
C GLY A 55 -0.44 -6.65 19.70
N ILE A 56 -1.77 -6.58 19.61
CA ILE A 56 -2.68 -6.46 20.75
C ILE A 56 -2.94 -7.84 21.33
N PRO A 57 -2.62 -8.07 22.62
CA PRO A 57 -2.92 -9.34 23.24
C PRO A 57 -4.42 -9.62 23.23
N THR A 58 -4.82 -10.76 22.66
CA THR A 58 -6.22 -11.19 22.59
C THR A 58 -6.60 -12.13 23.73
N THR A 59 -5.64 -12.89 24.25
CA THR A 59 -5.85 -13.88 25.32
C THR A 59 -4.64 -13.88 26.25
N CYS A 60 -4.87 -13.96 27.56
CA CYS A 60 -3.80 -14.15 28.54
C CYS A 60 -3.37 -15.63 28.59
N TYR A 61 -2.17 -15.92 29.09
CA TYR A 61 -1.66 -17.29 29.24
C TYR A 61 -2.55 -18.21 30.12
N CYS A 62 -3.38 -17.63 31.01
CA CYS A 62 -4.36 -18.35 31.82
C CYS A 62 -5.72 -18.58 31.11
N GLY A 63 -5.86 -18.14 29.85
CA GLY A 63 -7.10 -18.21 29.07
C GLY A 63 -8.10 -17.09 29.31
N ALA A 64 -7.82 -16.16 30.24
CA ALA A 64 -8.68 -15.01 30.49
C ALA A 64 -8.49 -13.90 29.44
N GLU A 65 -9.51 -13.08 29.23
CA GLU A 65 -9.46 -11.90 28.37
C GLU A 65 -8.57 -10.80 29.00
N PRO A 66 -7.60 -10.23 28.26
CA PRO A 66 -6.77 -9.12 28.73
C PRO A 66 -7.60 -7.86 28.96
N VAL A 67 -7.26 -7.12 30.01
CA VAL A 67 -7.88 -5.83 30.38
C VAL A 67 -6.87 -4.69 30.26
N VAL A 68 -7.36 -3.46 30.13
CA VAL A 68 -6.51 -2.27 30.07
C VAL A 68 -6.38 -1.62 31.45
N GLY A 69 -5.15 -1.53 31.95
CA GLY A 69 -4.77 -0.80 33.16
C GLY A 69 -4.14 0.56 32.85
N TYR A 70 -3.96 1.36 33.90
CA TYR A 70 -3.28 2.66 33.86
C TYR A 70 -2.09 2.66 34.81
N SER A 71 -0.94 3.13 34.33
CA SER A 71 0.25 3.31 35.13
C SER A 71 0.08 4.52 36.04
N THR A 72 0.32 4.32 37.34
CA THR A 72 0.36 5.40 38.34
C THR A 72 1.82 5.76 38.70
N THR A 73 2.78 5.19 37.98
CA THR A 73 4.21 5.40 38.21
C THR A 73 4.60 6.85 37.91
N ARG A 74 5.50 7.43 38.71
CA ARG A 74 5.99 8.82 38.49
C ARG A 74 6.64 9.03 37.11
N LYS A 75 7.24 7.98 36.55
CA LYS A 75 7.93 8.00 35.25
C LYS A 75 6.96 8.06 34.07
N ASP A 76 5.84 7.35 34.18
CA ASP A 76 4.86 7.17 33.11
C ASP A 76 3.42 7.31 33.68
N PRO A 77 3.04 8.49 34.19
CA PRO A 77 1.73 8.68 34.79
C PRO A 77 0.63 8.59 33.72
N TYR A 78 -0.44 7.86 34.04
CA TYR A 78 -1.61 7.61 33.19
C TYR A 78 -1.35 6.85 31.89
N ARG A 79 -0.15 6.31 31.68
CA ARG A 79 0.13 5.47 30.50
C ARG A 79 -0.63 4.15 30.58
N ARG A 80 -1.28 3.76 29.48
CA ARG A 80 -2.11 2.54 29.42
C ARG A 80 -1.28 1.30 29.12
N TYR A 81 -1.65 0.17 29.72
CA TYR A 81 -1.07 -1.14 29.43
C TYR A 81 -2.14 -2.23 29.45
N PHE A 82 -1.92 -3.31 28.71
CA PHE A 82 -2.69 -4.54 28.80
C PHE A 82 -2.18 -5.37 29.98
N THR A 83 -3.10 -5.97 30.74
CA THR A 83 -2.84 -6.84 31.89
C THR A 83 -3.93 -7.91 32.03
N CYS A 84 -3.79 -8.83 32.97
CA CYS A 84 -4.84 -9.78 33.33
C CYS A 84 -5.49 -9.40 34.67
N ASN A 85 -6.78 -9.72 34.86
CA ASN A 85 -7.45 -9.60 36.16
C ASN A 85 -6.84 -10.50 37.23
N ASN A 86 -6.26 -11.63 36.82
CA ASN A 86 -5.63 -12.58 37.72
C ASN A 86 -4.12 -12.31 37.86
N ALA A 87 -3.60 -11.17 37.39
CA ALA A 87 -2.16 -10.88 37.38
C ALA A 87 -1.48 -10.88 38.76
N GLU A 88 -2.25 -10.94 39.84
CA GLU A 88 -1.76 -11.09 41.21
C GLU A 88 -1.56 -12.55 41.64
N ASP A 89 -1.99 -13.53 40.84
CA ASP A 89 -1.69 -14.92 41.08
C ASP A 89 -0.18 -15.21 40.83
N SER A 90 0.32 -16.33 41.34
CA SER A 90 1.75 -16.66 41.24
C SER A 90 2.21 -17.08 39.84
N ASP A 91 1.31 -17.10 38.85
CA ASP A 91 1.58 -17.54 37.49
C ASP A 91 1.96 -16.36 36.57
N CYS A 92 2.44 -16.68 35.36
CA CYS A 92 2.79 -15.67 34.38
C CYS A 92 1.56 -15.14 33.64
N HIS A 93 1.37 -13.82 33.68
CA HIS A 93 0.28 -13.14 32.98
C HIS A 93 0.76 -12.21 31.88
N VAL A 94 -0.16 -11.89 30.98
CA VAL A 94 0.08 -10.91 29.94
C VAL A 94 0.32 -9.53 30.56
N TRP A 95 1.39 -8.86 30.12
CA TRP A 95 1.64 -7.46 30.40
C TRP A 95 2.28 -6.82 29.18
N LYS A 96 1.71 -5.74 28.66
CA LYS A 96 2.25 -5.05 27.49
C LYS A 96 1.79 -3.60 27.45
N TRP A 97 2.66 -2.67 27.08
CA TRP A 97 2.26 -1.28 26.87
C TRP A 97 1.25 -1.15 25.74
N TRP A 98 0.16 -0.40 25.98
CA TRP A 98 -0.93 -0.26 25.01
C TRP A 98 -0.45 0.39 23.72
N ASP A 99 0.39 1.42 23.81
CA ASP A 99 0.93 2.12 22.64
C ASP A 99 1.84 1.23 21.80
N VAL A 100 2.66 0.40 22.43
CA VAL A 100 3.54 -0.55 21.73
C VAL A 100 2.70 -1.58 20.97
N ALA A 101 1.74 -2.21 21.64
CA ALA A 101 0.82 -3.17 21.03
C ALA A 101 0.04 -2.57 19.85
N VAL A 102 -0.50 -1.35 20.00
CA VAL A 102 -1.24 -0.67 18.92
C VAL A 102 -0.32 -0.30 17.74
N ILE A 103 0.92 0.12 18.01
CA ILE A 103 1.87 0.44 16.94
C ILE A 103 2.24 -0.81 16.15
N GLU A 104 2.43 -1.96 16.82
CA GLU A 104 2.70 -3.24 16.15
C GLU A 104 1.54 -3.65 15.24
N GLU A 105 0.31 -3.66 15.75
CA GLU A 105 -0.90 -3.92 14.93
C GLU A 105 -0.98 -2.99 13.72
N MET A 106 -0.79 -1.68 13.95
CA MET A 106 -0.86 -0.68 12.88
C MET A 106 0.20 -0.92 11.80
N ARG A 107 1.41 -1.37 12.17
CA ARG A 107 2.48 -1.69 11.21
C ARG A 107 2.10 -2.88 10.33
N ASP A 108 1.42 -3.86 10.90
CA ASP A 108 0.96 -5.03 10.15
C ASP A 108 -0.24 -4.70 9.26
N PHE A 109 -1.22 -3.95 9.74
CA PHE A 109 -2.29 -3.41 8.89
C PHE A 109 -1.75 -2.57 7.74
N GLN A 110 -0.75 -1.72 7.99
CA GLN A 110 -0.11 -0.94 6.93
C GLN A 110 0.58 -1.83 5.90
N ARG A 111 1.13 -2.98 6.30
CA ARG A 111 1.76 -3.95 5.39
C ARG A 111 0.70 -4.59 4.50
N GLU A 112 -0.40 -5.03 5.07
CA GLU A 112 -1.54 -5.60 4.33
C GLU A 112 -2.12 -4.59 3.34
N LEU A 113 -2.33 -3.34 3.75
CA LEU A 113 -2.80 -2.28 2.87
C LEU A 113 -1.86 -2.02 1.69
N ARG A 114 -0.54 -2.07 1.91
CA ARG A 114 0.45 -1.96 0.82
C ARG A 114 0.35 -3.11 -0.16
N GLN A 115 0.15 -4.34 0.33
CA GLN A 115 -0.02 -5.51 -0.52
C GLN A 115 -1.31 -5.43 -1.34
N LEU A 116 -2.43 -5.09 -0.69
CA LEU A 116 -3.73 -4.95 -1.34
C LEU A 116 -3.72 -3.85 -2.40
N LYS A 117 -3.07 -2.71 -2.14
CA LYS A 117 -2.85 -1.65 -3.13
C LYS A 117 -2.03 -2.16 -4.32
N GLY A 118 -1.02 -2.98 -4.07
CA GLY A 118 -0.23 -3.62 -5.14
C GLY A 118 -1.09 -4.53 -6.03
N GLU A 119 -1.96 -5.35 -5.44
CA GLU A 119 -2.86 -6.23 -6.18
C GLU A 119 -3.94 -5.44 -6.95
N LEU A 120 -4.49 -4.38 -6.37
CA LEU A 120 -5.42 -3.47 -7.06
C LEU A 120 -4.76 -2.91 -8.33
N ASN A 121 -3.57 -2.33 -8.21
CA ASN A 121 -2.85 -1.77 -9.35
C ASN A 121 -2.59 -2.82 -10.46
N LYS A 122 -2.21 -4.05 -10.08
CA LYS A 122 -2.05 -5.15 -11.03
C LYS A 122 -3.37 -5.50 -11.72
N SER A 123 -4.47 -5.49 -10.99
CA SER A 123 -5.80 -5.79 -11.52
C SER A 123 -6.27 -4.70 -12.49
N GLU A 124 -6.09 -3.42 -12.16
CA GLU A 124 -6.40 -2.30 -13.04
C GLU A 124 -5.58 -2.36 -14.33
N GLN A 125 -4.28 -2.68 -14.22
CA GLN A 125 -3.43 -2.86 -15.40
C GLN A 125 -3.91 -4.02 -16.30
N LYS A 126 -4.32 -5.15 -15.71
CA LYS A 126 -4.89 -6.28 -16.47
C LYS A 126 -6.19 -5.89 -17.17
N VAL A 127 -7.06 -5.12 -16.52
CA VAL A 127 -8.31 -4.62 -17.12
C VAL A 127 -8.00 -3.74 -18.32
N LEU A 128 -7.07 -2.79 -18.21
CA LEU A 128 -6.67 -1.93 -19.33
C LEU A 128 -6.12 -2.71 -20.53
N ILE A 129 -5.30 -3.74 -20.28
CA ILE A 129 -4.81 -4.63 -21.34
C ILE A 129 -5.97 -5.38 -21.98
N LEU A 130 -6.87 -5.94 -21.17
CA LEU A 130 -8.02 -6.68 -21.66
C LEU A 130 -8.94 -5.79 -22.51
N GLU A 131 -9.25 -4.57 -22.04
CA GLU A 131 -10.03 -3.58 -22.79
C GLU A 131 -9.38 -3.26 -24.15
N LYS A 132 -8.06 -3.06 -24.18
CA LYS A 132 -7.32 -2.85 -25.43
C LYS A 132 -7.49 -4.03 -26.38
N THR A 133 -7.29 -5.26 -25.89
CA THR A 133 -7.45 -6.47 -26.72
C THR A 133 -8.87 -6.62 -27.26
N VAL A 134 -9.89 -6.41 -26.42
CA VAL A 134 -11.31 -6.45 -26.82
C VAL A 134 -11.60 -5.40 -27.89
N SER A 135 -11.05 -4.19 -27.76
CA SER A 135 -11.21 -3.13 -28.75
C SER A 135 -10.59 -3.50 -30.10
N GLU A 136 -9.43 -4.16 -30.11
CA GLU A 136 -8.78 -4.64 -31.33
C GLU A 136 -9.57 -5.78 -31.99
N PHE A 137 -10.06 -6.75 -31.21
CA PHE A 137 -10.91 -7.82 -31.72
C PHE A 137 -12.22 -7.27 -32.29
N SER A 138 -12.81 -6.26 -31.65
CA SER A 138 -14.01 -5.58 -32.15
C SER A 138 -13.79 -4.95 -33.53
N LYS A 139 -12.63 -4.29 -33.75
CA LYS A 139 -12.25 -3.75 -35.07
C LYS A 139 -12.02 -4.82 -36.13
N LYS A 140 -11.60 -6.03 -35.75
CA LYS A 140 -11.36 -7.15 -36.68
C LYS A 140 -12.65 -7.89 -37.08
N LYS A 141 -13.74 -7.79 -36.31
CA LYS A 141 -15.06 -8.39 -36.63
C LYS A 141 -15.57 -8.09 -38.05
N PRO A 142 -15.57 -6.84 -38.56
CA PRO A 142 -16.01 -6.57 -39.93
C PRO A 142 -15.13 -7.29 -40.97
N GLY A 143 -13.81 -7.39 -40.72
CA GLY A 143 -12.89 -8.12 -41.59
C GLY A 143 -13.18 -9.62 -41.65
N VAL A 144 -13.50 -10.24 -40.51
CA VAL A 144 -13.90 -11.65 -40.46
C VAL A 144 -15.23 -11.87 -41.19
N LYS A 145 -16.21 -10.97 -41.01
CA LYS A 145 -17.50 -11.05 -41.72
C LYS A 145 -17.32 -10.95 -43.23
N LEU A 146 -16.41 -10.07 -43.70
CA LEU A 146 -16.09 -9.93 -45.12
C LEU A 146 -15.40 -11.18 -45.67
N MET A 147 -14.41 -11.72 -44.95
CA MET A 147 -13.68 -12.96 -45.30
C MET A 147 -14.62 -14.17 -45.42
N VAL A 148 -15.56 -14.33 -44.49
CA VAL A 148 -16.52 -15.43 -44.56
C VAL A 148 -17.46 -15.24 -45.76
N SER A 149 -17.94 -14.01 -45.99
CA SER A 149 -18.79 -13.70 -47.15
C SER A 149 -18.10 -14.01 -48.47
N THR A 150 -16.83 -13.62 -48.65
CA THR A 150 -16.07 -13.90 -49.87
C THR A 150 -15.82 -15.39 -50.08
N LEU A 151 -15.47 -16.15 -49.03
CA LEU A 151 -15.30 -17.60 -49.13
C LEU A 151 -16.59 -18.32 -49.56
N VAL A 152 -17.74 -17.90 -49.04
CA VAL A 152 -19.05 -18.46 -49.44
C VAL A 152 -19.34 -18.17 -50.92
N LEU A 153 -19.10 -16.94 -51.38
CA LEU A 153 -19.29 -16.56 -52.78
C LEU A 153 -18.38 -17.35 -53.72
N ILE A 154 -17.09 -17.50 -53.37
CA ILE A 154 -16.13 -18.30 -54.15
C ILE A 154 -16.60 -19.76 -54.23
N GLY A 155 -17.05 -20.35 -53.12
CA GLY A 155 -17.60 -21.70 -53.08
C GLY A 155 -18.80 -21.88 -54.01
N LEU A 156 -19.75 -20.95 -54.01
CA LEU A 156 -20.92 -20.97 -54.89
C LEU A 156 -20.52 -20.91 -56.38
N VAL A 157 -19.56 -20.06 -56.74
CA VAL A 157 -19.06 -19.96 -58.12
C VAL A 157 -18.40 -21.26 -58.57
N LEU A 158 -17.58 -21.89 -57.73
CA LEU A 158 -16.96 -23.18 -58.03
C LEU A 158 -17.99 -24.29 -58.25
N LEU A 159 -19.06 -24.32 -57.43
CA LEU A 159 -20.15 -25.28 -57.61
C LEU A 159 -20.88 -25.09 -58.94
N ILE A 160 -21.12 -23.84 -59.35
CA ILE A 160 -21.74 -23.53 -60.65
C ILE A 160 -20.83 -23.96 -61.80
N LEU A 161 -19.54 -23.65 -61.74
CA LEU A 161 -18.57 -24.02 -62.78
C LEU A 161 -18.43 -25.55 -62.93
N LEU A 162 -18.32 -26.28 -61.82
CA LEU A 162 -18.27 -27.74 -61.83
C LEU A 162 -19.60 -28.35 -62.28
N GLY A 163 -20.74 -27.73 -61.93
CA GLY A 163 -22.06 -28.14 -62.41
C GLY A 163 -22.22 -27.97 -63.91
N ILE A 164 -21.78 -26.83 -64.47
CA ILE A 164 -21.79 -26.57 -65.91
C ILE A 164 -20.84 -27.51 -66.65
N LEU A 165 -19.63 -27.74 -66.14
CA LEU A 165 -18.65 -28.65 -66.74
C LEU A 165 -19.11 -30.12 -66.67
N GLY A 166 -19.72 -30.52 -65.56
CA GLY A 166 -20.35 -31.83 -65.41
C GLY A 166 -21.54 -32.02 -66.37
N LYS A 167 -22.26 -30.94 -66.69
CA LYS A 167 -23.33 -30.97 -67.69
C LYS A 167 -22.80 -31.04 -69.13
N ALA A 168 -21.75 -30.28 -69.45
CA ALA A 168 -21.08 -30.32 -70.76
C ALA A 168 -20.41 -31.68 -71.04
N SER A 169 -19.90 -32.35 -70.01
CA SER A 169 -19.34 -33.71 -70.12
C SER A 169 -20.43 -34.77 -70.40
N LYS A 170 -21.67 -34.50 -69.99
CA LYS A 170 -22.82 -35.41 -70.23
C LYS A 170 -23.45 -35.20 -71.61
N ASP A 171 -23.39 -33.98 -72.15
CA ASP A 171 -23.91 -33.63 -73.48
C ASP A 171 -22.90 -33.87 -74.63
N SER A 172 -21.61 -34.08 -74.35
CA SER A 172 -20.60 -34.41 -75.38
C SER A 172 -20.46 -35.91 -75.69
N GLY A 173 -21.17 -36.77 -74.94
CA GLY A 173 -21.22 -38.22 -75.17
C GLY A 173 -22.27 -38.64 -76.20
N GLY A 174 -22.12 -38.22 -77.46
CA GLY A 174 -22.99 -38.69 -78.55
C GLY A 174 -22.35 -38.45 -79.92
N PRO A 175 -21.73 -39.46 -80.55
CA PRO A 175 -21.15 -39.32 -81.88
C PRO A 175 -22.24 -39.20 -82.95
N ARG A 176 -22.09 -38.20 -83.82
CA ARG A 176 -22.67 -38.19 -85.16
C ARG A 176 -21.91 -39.17 -86.07
N LEU A 177 -22.63 -39.69 -87.08
CA LEU A 177 -22.25 -40.50 -88.26
C LEU A 177 -22.88 -41.91 -88.19
N PHE A 178 -23.61 -42.44 -89.18
CA PHE A 178 -23.54 -42.31 -90.65
C PHE A 178 -24.93 -42.53 -91.29
N LEU A 179 -25.08 -41.97 -92.51
CA LEU A 179 -25.89 -42.39 -93.67
C LEU A 179 -27.37 -42.77 -93.49
#